data_AF-A0A350WPF6-F1
#
_entry.id   AF-A0A350WPF6-F1
#
_cell.length_a   1.000
_cell.length_b   1.000
_cell.length_c   1.000
_cell.angle_alpha   90.00
_cell.angle_beta   90.00
_cell.angle_gamma   90.00
#
_symmetry.space_group_name_H-M   'P 1'
#
loop_
_entity.id
_entity.type
_entity.pdbx_description
1 polymer ?
#
loop_
_entity_poly.entity_id
_entity_poly.type
_entity_poly.pdbx_seq_one_letter_code
_entity_poly.pdbx_strand_id
1 'polypeptide(L)'
;MKWFDNSRLFEFARKGQRLTHIAAVIPLSMIFALVAQFGVLPLIVILGLMYGFTDTGVSLEGVSNTAAGFWMGMQLIFAFVLIYAILWAWLKWVEKRPFWTLGYEMKNAAYQYGRGFLIGMFMFAVSVGILSLFGSVSFEQGDPSKQGFAAVAGVVLVLVGWIVQGGAEEVLLRGWVLPVIGARYKPWLGLLISSLIFALLHGLNPGLSVIALINLTLFGVFAGLYAMREGSLWGISALHSVWNWVQGNFFGFQVSGTDAEGGTLINLMETGQDWLTGGAFGPEGGLAVTAVLVIGMLFILFWKNNESGDEISHERT
;
A
#
# COMPACT_ATOMS: atom_id res chain seq x y z
N MET A 1 9.51 15.38 -19.16
CA MET A 1 8.16 14.80 -19.32
C MET A 1 7.16 15.77 -18.70
N LYS A 2 6.25 16.39 -19.48
CA LYS A 2 5.40 17.50 -18.97
C LYS A 2 4.56 17.14 -17.74
N TRP A 3 4.06 15.91 -17.66
CA TRP A 3 3.25 15.41 -16.54
C TRP A 3 4.00 15.31 -15.21
N PHE A 4 5.32 15.09 -15.24
CA PHE A 4 6.11 14.90 -14.02
C PHE A 4 6.18 16.21 -13.23
N ASP A 5 6.38 17.33 -13.92
CA ASP A 5 6.49 18.64 -13.27
C ASP A 5 5.12 19.28 -12.99
N ASN A 6 4.08 18.89 -13.74
CA ASN A 6 2.76 19.51 -13.73
C ASN A 6 1.63 18.53 -13.33
N SER A 7 1.92 17.58 -12.43
CA SER A 7 0.88 16.68 -11.94
C SER A 7 -0.25 17.46 -11.25
N ARG A 8 -1.51 17.05 -11.50
CA ARG A 8 -2.71 17.61 -10.86
C ARG A 8 -2.67 17.53 -9.34
N LEU A 9 -1.94 16.55 -8.78
CA LEU A 9 -1.75 16.44 -7.33
C LEU A 9 -1.09 17.71 -6.75
N PHE A 10 -0.15 18.32 -7.47
CA PHE A 10 0.48 19.57 -7.03
C PHE A 10 -0.48 20.76 -7.09
N GLU A 11 -1.35 20.79 -8.09
CA GLU A 11 -2.42 21.80 -8.19
C GLU A 11 -3.39 21.67 -7.02
N PHE A 12 -3.77 20.45 -6.66
CA PHE A 12 -4.64 20.19 -5.51
C PHE A 12 -4.01 20.60 -4.18
N ALA A 13 -2.71 20.34 -3.98
CA ALA A 13 -2.01 20.82 -2.80
C ALA A 13 -2.04 22.36 -2.70
N ARG A 14 -1.88 23.06 -3.84
CA ARG A 14 -1.93 24.54 -3.91
C ARG A 14 -3.33 25.14 -3.69
N LYS A 15 -4.39 24.33 -3.65
CA LYS A 15 -5.74 24.82 -3.27
C LYS A 15 -5.84 25.14 -1.78
N GLY A 16 -4.91 24.68 -0.95
CA GLY A 16 -4.85 25.04 0.46
C GLY A 16 -4.34 26.47 0.68
N GLN A 17 -4.71 27.05 1.81
CA GLN A 17 -4.17 28.34 2.27
C GLN A 17 -2.69 28.24 2.69
N ARG A 18 -2.21 27.03 2.98
CA ARG A 18 -0.84 26.77 3.43
C ARG A 18 -0.28 25.51 2.78
N LEU A 19 0.94 25.61 2.29
CA LEU A 19 1.78 24.45 1.96
C LEU A 19 2.76 24.22 3.12
N THR A 20 2.60 23.13 3.85
CA THR A 20 3.41 22.83 5.04
C THR A 20 4.92 22.75 4.68
N HIS A 21 5.79 23.29 5.53
CA HIS A 21 7.25 23.31 5.27
C HIS A 21 7.82 21.90 5.39
N ILE A 22 8.82 21.55 4.56
CA ILE A 22 9.44 20.21 4.54
C ILE A 22 9.92 19.75 5.93
N ALA A 23 10.53 20.66 6.70
CA ALA A 23 10.99 20.41 8.07
C ALA A 23 9.86 20.03 9.04
N ALA A 24 8.61 20.36 8.73
CA ALA A 24 7.43 19.93 9.50
C ALA A 24 6.79 18.69 8.87
N VAL A 25 6.67 18.61 7.53
CA VAL A 25 6.04 17.46 6.84
C VAL A 25 6.68 16.14 7.23
N ILE A 26 8.02 16.06 7.23
CA ILE A 26 8.75 14.81 7.54
C ILE A 26 8.44 14.29 8.96
N PRO A 27 8.67 15.05 10.05
CA PRO A 27 8.35 14.54 11.38
C PRO A 27 6.84 14.35 11.57
N LEU A 28 5.99 15.20 10.99
CA LEU A 28 4.53 15.05 11.11
C LEU A 28 4.01 13.78 10.44
N SER A 29 4.54 13.37 9.28
CA SER A 29 4.11 12.11 8.66
C SER A 29 4.44 10.91 9.53
N MET A 30 5.62 10.91 10.17
CA MET A 30 6.02 9.85 11.12
C MET A 30 5.12 9.87 12.37
N ILE A 31 4.83 11.07 12.91
CA ILE A 31 3.93 11.23 14.06
C ILE A 31 2.51 10.77 13.71
N PHE A 32 1.99 11.13 12.53
CA PHE A 32 0.65 10.72 12.10
C PHE A 32 0.55 9.21 11.99
N ALA A 33 1.55 8.56 11.38
CA ALA A 33 1.61 7.10 11.28
C ALA A 33 1.69 6.45 12.67
N LEU A 34 2.56 6.95 13.56
CA LEU A 34 2.73 6.41 14.92
C LEU A 34 1.49 6.59 15.79
N VAL A 35 0.87 7.78 15.76
CA VAL A 35 -0.35 8.07 16.54
C VAL A 35 -1.52 7.21 16.03
N ALA A 36 -1.59 6.94 14.73
CA ALA A 36 -2.64 6.10 14.19
C ALA A 36 -2.61 4.66 14.73
N GLN A 37 -1.42 4.13 15.06
CA GLN A 37 -1.29 2.78 15.63
C GLN A 37 -2.00 2.63 16.98
N PHE A 38 -2.19 3.70 17.75
CA PHE A 38 -2.99 3.65 18.99
C PHE A 38 -4.47 3.33 18.73
N GLY A 39 -4.94 3.48 17.48
CA GLY A 39 -6.27 3.09 17.06
C GLY A 39 -6.56 1.61 17.25
N VAL A 40 -5.54 0.73 17.28
CA VAL A 40 -5.71 -0.72 17.48
C VAL A 40 -6.00 -1.11 18.94
N LEU A 41 -5.71 -0.24 19.92
CA LEU A 41 -5.79 -0.59 21.34
C LEU A 41 -7.18 -1.06 21.81
N PRO A 42 -8.29 -0.39 21.44
CA PRO A 42 -9.63 -0.87 21.82
C PRO A 42 -9.91 -2.28 21.30
N LEU A 43 -9.41 -2.61 20.10
CA LEU A 43 -9.59 -3.93 19.52
C LEU A 43 -8.78 -4.99 20.28
N ILE A 44 -7.53 -4.70 20.65
CA ILE A 44 -6.70 -5.59 21.47
C ILE A 44 -7.39 -5.88 22.81
N VAL A 45 -8.00 -4.87 23.45
CA VAL A 45 -8.74 -5.06 24.69
C VAL A 45 -9.96 -5.95 24.48
N ILE A 46 -10.75 -5.73 23.43
CA ILE A 46 -11.91 -6.57 23.10
C ILE A 46 -11.47 -8.02 22.87
N LEU A 47 -10.43 -8.23 22.06
CA LEU A 47 -9.89 -9.54 21.74
C LEU A 47 -9.36 -10.25 23.00
N GLY A 48 -8.62 -9.56 23.86
CA GLY A 48 -8.11 -10.14 25.10
C GLY A 48 -9.21 -10.46 26.12
N LEU A 49 -10.30 -9.70 26.13
CA LEU A 49 -11.48 -10.04 26.95
C LEU A 49 -12.25 -11.25 26.40
N MET A 50 -12.25 -11.45 25.07
CA MET A 50 -12.95 -12.56 24.43
C MET A 50 -12.16 -13.88 24.43
N TYR A 51 -10.85 -13.80 24.17
CA TYR A 51 -9.98 -14.95 23.91
C TYR A 51 -8.87 -15.13 24.95
N GLY A 52 -8.69 -14.16 25.86
CA GLY A 52 -7.63 -14.17 26.86
C GLY A 52 -6.36 -13.47 26.39
N PHE A 53 -5.59 -12.97 27.35
CA PHE A 53 -4.26 -12.42 27.12
C PHE A 53 -3.19 -13.50 27.35
N THR A 54 -2.16 -13.46 26.52
CA THR A 54 -0.93 -14.26 26.58
C THR A 54 0.27 -13.32 26.73
N ASP A 55 1.45 -13.87 27.02
CA ASP A 55 2.69 -13.09 27.15
C ASP A 55 3.07 -12.35 25.85
N THR A 56 2.59 -12.82 24.70
CA THR A 56 2.86 -12.26 23.37
C THR A 56 1.67 -11.51 22.76
N GLY A 57 0.57 -11.30 23.50
CA GLY A 57 -0.63 -10.61 23.03
C GLY A 57 -1.89 -11.47 23.13
N VAL A 58 -2.76 -11.43 22.12
CA VAL A 58 -3.96 -12.29 22.06
C VAL A 58 -3.67 -13.46 21.12
N SER A 59 -3.86 -14.69 21.59
CA SER A 59 -3.80 -15.87 20.73
C SER A 59 -5.16 -16.12 20.07
N LEU A 60 -5.16 -16.23 18.75
CA LEU A 60 -6.32 -16.68 17.96
C LEU A 60 -6.24 -18.19 17.65
N GLU A 61 -5.45 -18.95 18.41
CA GLU A 61 -5.36 -20.39 18.27
C GLU A 61 -6.73 -21.04 18.51
N GLY A 62 -7.12 -21.95 17.61
CA GLY A 62 -8.43 -22.60 17.62
C GLY A 62 -9.60 -21.76 17.09
N VAL A 63 -9.37 -20.50 16.69
CA VAL A 63 -10.38 -19.66 16.03
C VAL A 63 -10.53 -20.09 14.57
N SER A 64 -11.77 -20.08 14.06
CA SER A 64 -12.04 -20.41 12.65
C SER A 64 -11.43 -19.37 11.70
N ASN A 65 -11.07 -19.77 10.47
CA ASN A 65 -10.44 -18.84 9.51
C ASN A 65 -11.30 -17.64 9.16
N THR A 66 -12.63 -17.82 9.11
CA THR A 66 -13.56 -16.71 8.93
C THR A 66 -13.43 -15.67 10.04
N ALA A 67 -13.34 -16.12 11.29
CA ALA A 67 -13.20 -15.23 12.44
C ALA A 67 -11.78 -14.63 12.52
N ALA A 68 -10.73 -15.41 12.26
CA ALA A 68 -9.36 -14.90 12.18
C ALA A 68 -9.24 -13.81 11.09
N GLY A 69 -9.84 -14.05 9.91
CA GLY A 69 -9.85 -13.09 8.83
C GLY A 69 -10.65 -11.83 9.14
N PHE A 70 -11.80 -11.97 9.81
CA PHE A 70 -12.54 -10.83 10.32
C PHE A 70 -11.69 -10.00 11.29
N TRP A 71 -11.05 -10.64 12.27
CA TRP A 71 -10.25 -9.93 13.28
C TRP A 71 -9.02 -9.25 12.71
N MET A 72 -8.34 -9.88 11.75
CA MET A 72 -7.24 -9.26 11.01
C MET A 72 -7.72 -8.06 10.20
N GLY A 73 -8.85 -8.18 9.51
CA GLY A 73 -9.49 -7.05 8.83
C GLY A 73 -9.77 -5.89 9.79
N MET A 74 -10.35 -6.17 10.96
CA MET A 74 -10.60 -5.17 11.99
C MET A 74 -9.31 -4.56 12.55
N GLN A 75 -8.26 -5.36 12.72
CA GLN A 75 -6.95 -4.89 13.18
C GLN A 75 -6.34 -3.90 12.20
N LEU A 76 -6.32 -4.24 10.91
CA LEU A 76 -5.86 -3.34 9.85
C LEU A 76 -6.70 -2.07 9.80
N ILE A 77 -8.03 -2.17 9.91
CA ILE A 77 -8.91 -0.99 9.93
C ILE A 77 -8.56 -0.10 11.13
N PHE A 78 -8.53 -0.64 12.34
CA PHE A 78 -8.32 0.15 13.56
C PHE A 78 -6.92 0.76 13.62
N ALA A 79 -5.89 0.06 13.14
CA ALA A 79 -4.52 0.56 13.11
C ALA A 79 -4.32 1.70 12.08
N PHE A 80 -5.08 1.74 10.99
CA PHE A 80 -4.83 2.66 9.87
C PHE A 80 -5.93 3.72 9.64
N VAL A 81 -7.17 3.50 10.11
CA VAL A 81 -8.29 4.45 9.88
C VAL A 81 -8.02 5.84 10.47
N LEU A 82 -7.27 5.90 11.57
CA LEU A 82 -6.93 7.17 12.21
C LEU A 82 -6.05 8.07 11.32
N ILE A 83 -5.29 7.52 10.37
CA ILE A 83 -4.53 8.34 9.39
C ILE A 83 -5.49 9.25 8.61
N TYR A 84 -6.61 8.71 8.13
CA TYR A 84 -7.62 9.48 7.41
C TYR A 84 -8.21 10.58 8.30
N ALA A 85 -8.50 10.28 9.57
CA ALA A 85 -9.08 11.23 10.52
C ALA A 85 -8.09 12.36 10.86
N ILE A 86 -6.82 12.02 11.11
CA ILE A 86 -5.74 12.98 11.40
C ILE A 86 -5.49 13.88 10.19
N LEU A 87 -5.39 13.30 8.98
CA LEU A 87 -5.23 14.08 7.76
C LEU A 87 -6.44 14.96 7.49
N TRP A 88 -7.66 14.46 7.66
CA TRP A 88 -8.86 15.28 7.53
C TRP A 88 -8.84 16.47 8.49
N ALA A 89 -8.48 16.24 9.76
CA ALA A 89 -8.33 17.30 10.77
C ALA A 89 -7.26 18.31 10.38
N TRP A 90 -6.08 17.83 9.95
CA TRP A 90 -4.98 18.67 9.47
C TRP A 90 -5.39 19.52 8.27
N LEU A 91 -6.03 18.92 7.28
CA LEU A 91 -6.50 19.63 6.09
C LEU A 91 -7.59 20.65 6.41
N LYS A 92 -8.54 20.31 7.29
CA LYS A 92 -9.64 21.20 7.68
C LYS A 92 -9.17 22.39 8.53
N TRP A 93 -8.22 22.18 9.43
CA TRP A 93 -7.83 23.19 10.40
C TRP A 93 -6.54 23.93 10.05
N VAL A 94 -5.58 23.27 9.38
CA VAL A 94 -4.26 23.85 9.06
C VAL A 94 -4.15 24.25 7.60
N GLU A 95 -4.39 23.32 6.65
CA GLU A 95 -4.19 23.61 5.21
C GLU A 95 -5.41 24.27 4.56
N LYS A 96 -6.58 24.23 5.21
CA LYS A 96 -7.84 24.82 4.75
C LYS A 96 -8.24 24.37 3.34
N ARG A 97 -8.10 23.08 3.05
CA ARG A 97 -8.54 22.46 1.77
C ARG A 97 -9.37 21.20 2.02
N PRO A 98 -10.29 20.86 1.11
CA PRO A 98 -11.15 19.68 1.28
C PRO A 98 -10.39 18.37 1.03
N PHE A 99 -10.81 17.28 1.67
CA PHE A 99 -10.09 15.99 1.68
C PHE A 99 -9.86 15.39 0.29
N TRP A 100 -10.81 15.54 -0.65
CA TRP A 100 -10.67 15.03 -2.01
C TRP A 100 -9.44 15.59 -2.76
N THR A 101 -8.89 16.73 -2.31
CA THR A 101 -7.65 17.32 -2.85
C THR A 101 -6.40 16.51 -2.53
N LEU A 102 -6.50 15.41 -1.78
CA LEU A 102 -5.42 14.42 -1.68
C LEU A 102 -5.32 13.52 -2.91
N GLY A 103 -6.20 13.67 -3.91
CA GLY A 103 -6.21 12.87 -5.14
C GLY A 103 -7.41 11.92 -5.24
N TYR A 104 -8.46 12.12 -4.45
CA TYR A 104 -9.69 11.31 -4.46
C TYR A 104 -10.85 12.06 -5.12
N GLU A 105 -10.67 12.46 -6.38
CA GLU A 105 -11.78 12.94 -7.20
C GLU A 105 -12.68 11.79 -7.63
N MET A 106 -14.00 11.99 -7.65
CA MET A 106 -14.93 10.91 -8.00
C MET A 106 -14.98 10.58 -9.49
N LYS A 107 -14.50 11.50 -10.36
CA LYS A 107 -14.50 11.30 -11.81
C LYS A 107 -13.62 10.10 -12.16
N ASN A 108 -14.22 9.07 -12.78
CA ASN A 108 -13.57 7.82 -13.15
C ASN A 108 -12.99 7.00 -11.97
N ALA A 109 -13.40 7.27 -10.73
CA ALA A 109 -12.86 6.60 -9.53
C ALA A 109 -12.94 5.06 -9.62
N ALA A 110 -14.12 4.52 -9.96
CA ALA A 110 -14.32 3.08 -10.07
C ALA A 110 -13.44 2.44 -11.17
N TYR A 111 -13.27 3.13 -12.31
CA TYR A 111 -12.40 2.66 -13.39
C TYR A 111 -10.93 2.65 -12.97
N GLN A 112 -10.45 3.74 -12.35
CA GLN A 112 -9.08 3.85 -11.88
C GLN A 112 -8.78 2.81 -10.79
N TYR A 113 -9.71 2.64 -9.85
CA TYR A 113 -9.61 1.64 -8.79
C TYR A 113 -9.58 0.22 -9.35
N GLY A 114 -10.52 -0.14 -10.24
CA GLY A 114 -10.55 -1.45 -10.88
C GLY A 114 -9.30 -1.73 -11.70
N ARG A 115 -8.79 -0.73 -12.44
CA ARG A 115 -7.53 -0.84 -13.18
C ARG A 115 -6.34 -1.04 -12.25
N GLY A 116 -6.23 -0.24 -11.19
CA GLY A 116 -5.16 -0.37 -10.19
C GLY A 116 -5.17 -1.74 -9.52
N PHE A 117 -6.35 -2.24 -9.17
CA PHE A 117 -6.55 -3.58 -8.61
C PHE A 117 -6.05 -4.68 -9.58
N LEU A 118 -6.41 -4.60 -10.87
CA LEU A 118 -5.96 -5.57 -11.86
C LEU A 118 -4.44 -5.49 -12.09
N ILE A 119 -3.87 -4.28 -12.13
CA ILE A 119 -2.42 -4.09 -12.29
C ILE A 119 -1.67 -4.64 -11.08
N GLY A 120 -2.12 -4.37 -9.85
CA GLY A 120 -1.46 -4.87 -8.65
C GLY A 120 -1.46 -6.39 -8.56
N MET A 121 -2.62 -7.01 -8.83
CA MET A 121 -2.72 -8.47 -8.91
C MET A 121 -1.81 -9.05 -9.99
N PHE A 122 -1.78 -8.43 -11.18
CA PHE A 122 -0.91 -8.87 -12.27
C PHE A 122 0.58 -8.74 -11.91
N MET A 123 1.00 -7.59 -11.39
CA MET A 123 2.40 -7.36 -11.02
C MET A 123 2.86 -8.37 -9.95
N PHE A 124 2.03 -8.64 -8.94
CA PHE A 124 2.39 -9.62 -7.92
C PHE A 124 2.43 -11.04 -8.46
N ALA A 125 1.44 -11.42 -9.29
CA ALA A 125 1.43 -12.72 -9.95
C ALA A 125 2.67 -12.92 -10.86
N VAL A 126 3.16 -11.87 -11.51
CA VAL A 126 4.42 -11.91 -12.27
C VAL A 126 5.61 -12.13 -11.33
N SER A 127 5.67 -11.47 -10.17
CA SER A 127 6.72 -11.73 -9.16
C SER A 127 6.74 -13.20 -8.74
N VAL A 128 5.59 -13.77 -8.41
CA VAL A 128 5.47 -15.20 -8.07
C VAL A 128 5.82 -16.10 -9.25
N GLY A 129 5.44 -15.72 -10.47
CA GLY A 129 5.79 -16.41 -11.71
C GLY A 129 7.30 -16.45 -11.94
N ILE A 130 8.01 -15.33 -11.70
CA ILE A 130 9.48 -15.29 -11.74
C ILE A 130 10.06 -16.27 -10.72
N LEU A 131 9.62 -16.22 -9.47
CA LEU A 131 10.12 -17.13 -8.44
C LEU A 131 9.86 -18.60 -8.80
N SER A 132 8.71 -18.89 -9.40
CA SER A 132 8.33 -20.23 -9.88
C SER A 132 9.23 -20.70 -11.05
N LEU A 133 9.57 -19.81 -11.99
CA LEU A 133 10.51 -20.11 -13.10
C LEU A 133 11.91 -20.47 -12.60
N PHE A 134 12.34 -19.87 -11.47
CA PHE A 134 13.60 -20.20 -10.80
C PHE A 134 13.47 -21.36 -9.80
N GLY A 135 12.32 -22.05 -9.75
CA GLY A 135 12.10 -23.17 -8.82
C GLY A 135 12.22 -22.79 -7.35
N SER A 136 11.95 -21.53 -7.00
CA SER A 136 12.16 -20.95 -5.67
C SER A 136 10.87 -20.84 -4.85
N VAL A 137 9.79 -21.49 -5.28
CA VAL A 137 8.48 -21.55 -4.62
C VAL A 137 7.96 -22.98 -4.67
N SER A 138 7.36 -23.43 -3.58
CA SER A 138 6.65 -24.71 -3.50
C SER A 138 5.30 -24.55 -2.79
N PHE A 139 4.43 -25.54 -2.93
CA PHE A 139 3.25 -25.62 -2.08
C PHE A 139 3.66 -25.92 -0.64
N GLU A 140 3.15 -25.14 0.30
CA GLU A 140 3.32 -25.39 1.72
C GLU A 140 2.25 -26.36 2.21
N GLN A 141 2.66 -27.38 2.98
CA GLN A 141 1.71 -28.27 3.63
C GLN A 141 1.12 -27.57 4.86
N GLY A 142 -0.11 -27.07 4.71
CA GLY A 142 -0.86 -26.43 5.79
C GLY A 142 -2.08 -27.24 6.24
N ASP A 143 -2.73 -26.76 7.29
CA ASP A 143 -4.04 -27.24 7.73
C ASP A 143 -5.07 -27.06 6.58
N PRO A 144 -5.68 -28.15 6.07
CA PRO A 144 -6.69 -28.09 5.00
C PRO A 144 -7.87 -27.18 5.31
N SER A 145 -8.17 -26.93 6.59
CA SER A 145 -9.23 -26.01 7.00
C SER A 145 -8.89 -24.54 6.69
N LYS A 146 -7.58 -24.20 6.64
CA LYS A 146 -7.05 -22.83 6.47
C LYS A 146 -6.62 -22.48 5.06
N GLN A 147 -6.87 -23.37 4.09
CA GLN A 147 -6.42 -23.18 2.72
C GLN A 147 -7.48 -23.51 1.67
N GLY A 148 -7.32 -22.96 0.47
CA GLY A 148 -8.20 -23.21 -0.67
C GLY A 148 -9.63 -22.74 -0.41
N PHE A 149 -10.62 -23.57 -0.79
CA PHE A 149 -12.03 -23.19 -0.69
C PHE A 149 -12.49 -22.94 0.76
N ALA A 150 -11.91 -23.64 1.74
CA ALA A 150 -12.26 -23.48 3.14
C ALA A 150 -11.85 -22.11 3.72
N ALA A 151 -10.85 -21.45 3.12
CA ALA A 151 -10.35 -20.15 3.55
C ALA A 151 -11.07 -18.95 2.90
N VAL A 152 -11.86 -19.16 1.85
CA VAL A 152 -12.43 -18.08 1.02
C VAL A 152 -13.14 -17.01 1.85
N ALA A 153 -13.93 -17.41 2.85
CA ALA A 153 -14.66 -16.46 3.69
C ALA A 153 -13.70 -15.55 4.50
N GLY A 154 -12.66 -16.12 5.11
CA GLY A 154 -11.64 -15.35 5.84
C GLY A 154 -10.86 -14.44 4.89
N VAL A 155 -10.33 -15.00 3.81
CA VAL A 155 -9.58 -14.29 2.76
C VAL A 155 -10.35 -13.07 2.24
N VAL A 156 -11.65 -13.20 1.95
CA VAL A 156 -12.47 -12.08 1.46
C VAL A 156 -12.72 -11.02 2.52
N LEU A 157 -12.90 -11.41 3.79
CA LEU A 157 -13.10 -10.45 4.88
C LEU A 157 -11.85 -9.59 5.13
N VAL A 158 -10.65 -10.20 5.07
CA VAL A 158 -9.38 -9.49 5.29
C VAL A 158 -9.13 -8.42 4.22
N LEU A 159 -9.60 -8.64 2.98
CA LEU A 159 -9.44 -7.68 1.88
C LEU A 159 -9.90 -6.27 2.26
N VAL A 160 -10.98 -6.14 3.05
CA VAL A 160 -11.47 -4.83 3.50
C VAL A 160 -10.42 -4.12 4.37
N GLY A 161 -9.71 -4.86 5.22
CA GLY A 161 -8.60 -4.34 6.01
C GLY A 161 -7.44 -3.86 5.15
N TRP A 162 -7.05 -4.66 4.16
CA TRP A 162 -6.00 -4.27 3.21
C TRP A 162 -6.37 -3.04 2.38
N ILE A 163 -7.64 -2.88 2.00
CA ILE A 163 -8.14 -1.67 1.33
C ILE A 163 -7.94 -0.42 2.19
N VAL A 164 -8.22 -0.53 3.49
CA VAL A 164 -8.01 0.59 4.42
C VAL A 164 -6.53 0.86 4.65
N GLN A 165 -5.73 -0.18 4.92
CA GLN A 165 -4.30 -0.06 5.19
C GLN A 165 -3.52 0.48 3.99
N GLY A 166 -3.63 -0.16 2.81
CA GLY A 166 -2.92 0.29 1.61
C GLY A 166 -3.34 1.69 1.19
N GLY A 167 -4.64 2.00 1.27
CA GLY A 167 -5.14 3.35 1.01
C GLY A 167 -4.65 4.40 2.03
N ALA A 168 -4.44 4.01 3.30
CA ALA A 168 -4.02 4.91 4.38
C ALA A 168 -2.55 5.34 4.20
N GLU A 169 -1.71 4.40 3.80
CA GLU A 169 -0.32 4.68 3.47
C GLU A 169 -0.24 5.56 2.21
N GLU A 170 -0.97 5.22 1.16
CA GLU A 170 -0.95 6.02 -0.07
C GLU A 170 -1.52 7.45 0.13
N VAL A 171 -2.57 7.62 0.94
CA VAL A 171 -3.09 8.97 1.22
C VAL A 171 -2.11 9.82 2.03
N LEU A 172 -1.37 9.23 2.96
CA LEU A 172 -0.35 9.93 3.73
C LEU A 172 0.86 10.27 2.87
N LEU A 173 1.43 9.29 2.16
CA LEU A 173 2.69 9.45 1.44
C LEU A 173 2.50 10.09 0.06
N ARG A 174 1.51 9.64 -0.74
CA ARG A 174 1.31 10.08 -2.14
C ARG A 174 0.27 11.19 -2.23
N GLY A 175 -0.70 11.22 -1.30
CA GLY A 175 -1.71 12.27 -1.24
C GLY A 175 -1.27 13.54 -0.51
N TRP A 176 -0.48 13.40 0.55
CA TRP A 176 -0.10 14.52 1.40
C TRP A 176 1.39 14.87 1.32
N VAL A 177 2.30 13.96 1.69
CA VAL A 177 3.75 14.26 1.72
C VAL A 177 4.29 14.64 0.34
N LEU A 178 4.08 13.77 -0.67
CA LEU A 178 4.57 13.99 -2.03
C LEU A 178 4.06 15.31 -2.61
N PRO A 179 2.75 15.61 -2.61
CA PRO A 179 2.26 16.80 -3.30
C PRO A 179 2.57 18.09 -2.54
N VAL A 180 2.60 18.08 -1.20
CA VAL A 180 2.95 19.28 -0.41
C VAL A 180 4.40 19.67 -0.64
N ILE A 181 5.34 18.72 -0.57
CA ILE A 181 6.76 18.98 -0.83
C ILE A 181 6.98 19.30 -2.31
N GLY A 182 6.36 18.52 -3.21
CA GLY A 182 6.50 18.70 -4.66
C GLY A 182 6.00 20.05 -5.15
N ALA A 183 4.85 20.50 -4.64
CA ALA A 183 4.25 21.79 -5.01
C ALA A 183 5.01 22.99 -4.44
N ARG A 184 5.61 22.86 -3.25
CA ARG A 184 6.35 23.93 -2.57
C ARG A 184 7.80 24.07 -3.02
N TYR A 185 8.47 22.96 -3.33
CA TYR A 185 9.90 22.94 -3.69
C TYR A 185 10.10 22.43 -5.11
N LYS A 186 10.18 21.11 -5.28
CA LYS A 186 10.37 20.44 -6.58
C LYS A 186 9.67 19.08 -6.58
N PRO A 187 9.00 18.69 -7.67
CA PRO A 187 8.34 17.39 -7.84
C PRO A 187 9.22 16.19 -7.46
N TRP A 188 10.47 16.16 -7.95
CA TRP A 188 11.40 15.07 -7.65
C TRP A 188 11.75 14.96 -6.16
N LEU A 189 11.77 16.08 -5.43
CA LEU A 189 12.05 16.08 -4.00
C LEU A 189 10.87 15.50 -3.22
N GLY A 190 9.64 15.83 -3.64
CA GLY A 190 8.43 15.22 -3.09
C GLY A 190 8.39 13.71 -3.31
N LEU A 191 8.73 13.27 -4.52
CA LEU A 191 8.84 11.85 -4.87
C LEU A 191 9.91 11.13 -4.04
N LEU A 192 11.12 11.67 -3.96
CA LEU A 192 12.22 11.06 -3.21
C LEU A 192 11.87 10.94 -1.72
N ILE A 193 11.40 12.03 -1.11
CA ILE A 193 11.17 12.07 0.34
C ILE A 193 9.99 11.19 0.74
N SER A 194 8.87 11.20 -0.01
CA SER A 194 7.75 10.31 0.30
C SER A 194 8.15 8.84 0.20
N SER A 195 9.02 8.50 -0.77
CA SER A 195 9.54 7.13 -0.95
C SER A 195 10.47 6.69 0.18
N LEU A 196 11.36 7.58 0.63
CA LEU A 196 12.25 7.30 1.76
C LEU A 196 11.48 7.20 3.08
N ILE A 197 10.47 8.05 3.31
CA ILE A 197 9.62 7.96 4.50
C ILE A 197 8.85 6.64 4.50
N PHE A 198 8.33 6.21 3.35
CA PHE A 198 7.69 4.90 3.21
C PHE A 198 8.63 3.77 3.65
N ALA A 199 9.86 3.73 3.13
CA ALA A 199 10.85 2.73 3.51
C ALA A 199 11.22 2.81 5.01
N LEU A 200 11.33 4.01 5.57
CA LEU A 200 11.62 4.22 7.00
C LEU A 200 10.49 3.74 7.92
N LEU A 201 9.23 3.87 7.52
CA LEU A 201 8.08 3.38 8.30
C LEU A 201 8.09 1.85 8.46
N HIS A 202 8.78 1.15 7.56
CA HIS A 202 8.95 -0.31 7.59
C HIS A 202 10.29 -0.73 8.23
N GLY A 203 11.09 0.23 8.71
CA GLY A 203 12.45 -0.01 9.23
C GLY A 203 12.52 -0.92 10.47
N LEU A 204 11.39 -1.15 11.13
CA LEU A 204 11.25 -2.01 12.31
C LEU A 204 10.50 -3.32 12.01
N ASN A 205 10.17 -3.57 10.74
CA ASN A 205 9.49 -4.80 10.37
C ASN A 205 10.42 -6.01 10.52
N PRO A 206 9.90 -7.19 10.93
CA PRO A 206 10.68 -8.42 10.99
C PRO A 206 11.25 -8.80 9.63
N GLY A 207 12.41 -9.46 9.61
CA GLY A 207 13.00 -9.96 8.36
C GLY A 207 13.58 -8.89 7.41
N LEU A 208 13.61 -7.61 7.81
CA LEU A 208 14.09 -6.53 6.95
C LEU A 208 15.55 -6.74 6.51
N SER A 209 15.75 -6.93 5.21
CA SER A 209 17.06 -7.02 4.56
C SER A 209 17.42 -5.72 3.82
N VAL A 210 18.67 -5.60 3.37
CA VAL A 210 19.09 -4.46 2.51
C VAL A 210 18.30 -4.43 1.20
N ILE A 211 17.99 -5.60 0.62
CA ILE A 211 17.21 -5.69 -0.61
C ILE A 211 15.76 -5.28 -0.34
N ALA A 212 15.18 -5.68 0.79
CA ALA A 212 13.86 -5.22 1.23
C ALA A 212 13.81 -3.70 1.37
N LEU A 213 14.80 -3.07 2.00
CA LEU A 213 14.86 -1.60 2.12
C LEU A 213 14.95 -0.90 0.75
N ILE A 214 15.73 -1.47 -0.19
CA ILE A 214 15.81 -0.99 -1.57
C ILE A 214 14.44 -1.12 -2.24
N ASN A 215 13.80 -2.28 -2.14
CA ASN A 215 12.50 -2.55 -2.77
C ASN A 215 11.37 -1.69 -2.18
N LEU A 216 11.36 -1.43 -0.89
CA LEU A 216 10.44 -0.48 -0.27
C LEU A 216 10.63 0.93 -0.84
N THR A 217 11.88 1.35 -1.04
CA THR A 217 12.18 2.63 -1.69
C THR A 217 11.74 2.63 -3.15
N LEU A 218 11.99 1.55 -3.91
CA LEU A 218 11.58 1.42 -5.31
C LEU A 218 10.06 1.37 -5.46
N PHE A 219 9.36 0.63 -4.61
CA PHE A 219 7.90 0.63 -4.54
C PHE A 219 7.41 2.05 -4.26
N GLY A 220 8.08 2.74 -3.34
CA GLY A 220 7.70 4.09 -3.02
C GLY A 220 7.83 5.07 -4.19
N VAL A 221 8.90 4.92 -4.99
CA VAL A 221 9.10 5.70 -6.23
C VAL A 221 8.06 5.30 -7.27
N PHE A 222 7.83 4.00 -7.48
CA PHE A 222 6.82 3.48 -8.39
C PHE A 222 5.42 4.05 -8.07
N ALA A 223 5.00 3.96 -6.81
CA ALA A 223 3.72 4.46 -6.33
C ALA A 223 3.60 5.98 -6.52
N GLY A 224 4.67 6.73 -6.24
CA GLY A 224 4.72 8.17 -6.49
C GLY A 224 4.62 8.52 -7.98
N LEU A 225 5.33 7.81 -8.86
CA LEU A 225 5.24 8.00 -10.31
C LEU A 225 3.85 7.65 -10.83
N TYR A 226 3.25 6.55 -10.36
CA TYR A 226 1.90 6.13 -10.70
C TYR A 226 0.89 7.22 -10.32
N ALA A 227 0.91 7.67 -9.06
CA ALA A 227 0.01 8.69 -8.55
C ALA A 227 0.18 10.03 -9.30
N MET A 228 1.43 10.45 -9.54
CA MET A 228 1.73 11.69 -10.27
C MET A 228 1.24 11.62 -11.72
N ARG A 229 1.40 10.47 -12.37
CA ARG A 229 0.99 10.23 -13.76
C ARG A 229 -0.53 10.18 -13.91
N GLU A 230 -1.23 9.54 -12.98
CA GLU A 230 -2.69 9.47 -12.99
C GLU A 230 -3.33 10.78 -12.52
N GLY A 231 -2.63 11.56 -11.69
CA GLY A 231 -3.18 12.74 -11.03
C GLY A 231 -4.28 12.40 -10.02
N SER A 232 -4.26 11.16 -9.51
CA SER A 232 -5.29 10.55 -8.66
C SER A 232 -4.65 9.47 -7.78
N LEU A 233 -5.31 9.15 -6.66
CA LEU A 233 -4.90 8.08 -5.76
C LEU A 233 -5.72 6.79 -5.92
N TRP A 234 -6.88 6.83 -6.57
CA TRP A 234 -7.75 5.64 -6.64
C TRP A 234 -7.04 4.40 -7.20
N GLY A 235 -6.25 4.57 -8.25
CA GLY A 235 -5.51 3.46 -8.85
C GLY A 235 -4.37 2.94 -7.97
N ILE A 236 -3.52 3.82 -7.43
CA ILE A 236 -2.39 3.36 -6.60
C ILE A 236 -2.84 2.79 -5.26
N SER A 237 -3.87 3.36 -4.63
CA SER A 237 -4.45 2.81 -3.40
C SER A 237 -5.01 1.41 -3.64
N ALA A 238 -5.71 1.18 -4.76
CA ALA A 238 -6.20 -0.14 -5.13
C ALA A 238 -5.05 -1.13 -5.38
N LEU A 239 -4.02 -0.70 -6.12
CA LEU A 239 -2.84 -1.48 -6.44
C LEU A 239 -2.11 -1.92 -5.17
N HIS A 240 -1.85 -1.01 -4.25
CA HIS A 240 -1.17 -1.33 -3.00
C HIS A 240 -2.02 -2.28 -2.14
N SER A 241 -3.31 -2.00 -2.00
CA SER A 241 -4.22 -2.84 -1.22
C SER A 241 -4.27 -4.28 -1.73
N VAL A 242 -4.41 -4.47 -3.05
CA VAL A 242 -4.47 -5.80 -3.66
C VAL A 242 -3.11 -6.48 -3.66
N TRP A 243 -2.01 -5.74 -3.73
CA TRP A 243 -0.66 -6.29 -3.66
C TRP A 243 -0.47 -7.05 -2.35
N ASN A 244 -0.77 -6.41 -1.22
CA ASN A 244 -0.66 -7.02 0.11
C ASN A 244 -1.62 -8.21 0.27
N TRP A 245 -2.87 -8.06 -0.16
CA TRP A 245 -3.85 -9.15 -0.10
C TRP A 245 -3.47 -10.34 -0.98
N VAL A 246 -2.94 -10.11 -2.19
CA VAL A 246 -2.50 -11.18 -3.09
C VAL A 246 -1.26 -11.88 -2.52
N GLN A 247 -0.30 -11.13 -1.98
CA GLN A 247 0.88 -11.68 -1.33
C GLN A 247 0.50 -12.61 -0.17
N GLY A 248 -0.26 -12.07 0.79
CA GLY A 248 -0.60 -12.77 2.03
C GLY A 248 -1.72 -13.79 1.88
N ASN A 249 -2.91 -13.34 1.50
CA ASN A 249 -4.12 -14.17 1.56
C ASN A 249 -4.42 -14.93 0.26
N PHE A 250 -3.84 -14.53 -0.88
CA PHE A 250 -3.97 -15.31 -2.11
C PHE A 250 -2.86 -16.35 -2.25
N PHE A 251 -1.60 -15.95 -2.02
CA PHE A 251 -0.44 -16.83 -2.19
C PHE A 251 0.21 -17.34 -0.89
N GLY A 252 -0.21 -16.89 0.29
CA GLY A 252 0.29 -17.41 1.57
C GLY A 252 1.64 -16.86 2.04
N PHE A 253 2.23 -15.90 1.32
CA PHE A 253 3.53 -15.34 1.70
C PHE A 253 3.43 -14.33 2.84
N GLN A 254 4.52 -14.11 3.55
CA GLN A 254 4.61 -13.01 4.51
C GLN A 254 4.47 -11.66 3.80
N VAL A 255 3.74 -10.72 4.39
CA VAL A 255 3.57 -9.34 3.88
C VAL A 255 4.48 -8.43 4.68
N SER A 256 5.59 -7.99 4.07
CA SER A 256 6.60 -7.15 4.71
C SER A 256 7.03 -7.66 6.10
N GLY A 257 7.26 -8.96 6.22
CA GLY A 257 7.68 -9.64 7.44
C GLY A 257 6.58 -9.94 8.46
N THR A 258 5.32 -9.82 8.07
CA THR A 258 4.17 -10.16 8.93
C THR A 258 3.29 -11.22 8.27
N ASP A 259 2.77 -12.14 9.07
CA ASP A 259 1.87 -13.18 8.58
C ASP A 259 0.47 -12.61 8.32
N ALA A 260 -0.16 -13.06 7.24
CA ALA A 260 -1.53 -12.73 6.93
C ALA A 260 -2.48 -13.77 7.55
N GLU A 261 -3.28 -13.33 8.52
CA GLU A 261 -4.32 -14.17 9.12
C GLU A 261 -5.56 -14.29 8.21
N GLY A 262 -6.43 -15.26 8.51
CA GLY A 262 -7.67 -15.51 7.74
C GLY A 262 -7.55 -16.57 6.65
N GLY A 263 -6.42 -17.25 6.59
CA GLY A 263 -6.15 -18.33 5.63
C GLY A 263 -5.66 -17.83 4.28
N THR A 264 -5.40 -18.78 3.38
CA THR A 264 -4.83 -18.54 2.05
C THR A 264 -5.54 -19.34 0.95
N LEU A 265 -5.63 -18.83 -0.27
CA LEU A 265 -6.23 -19.57 -1.38
C LEU A 265 -5.27 -20.58 -2.02
N ILE A 266 -4.02 -20.17 -2.21
CA ILE A 266 -2.94 -21.00 -2.74
C ILE A 266 -1.82 -20.91 -1.71
N ASN A 267 -1.64 -21.96 -0.91
CA ASN A 267 -0.63 -21.95 0.14
C ASN A 267 0.76 -22.21 -0.46
N LEU A 268 1.52 -21.16 -0.74
CA LEU A 268 2.87 -21.22 -1.26
C LEU A 268 3.86 -20.81 -0.17
N MET A 269 5.05 -21.39 -0.22
CA MET A 269 6.20 -20.98 0.56
C MET A 269 7.43 -20.80 -0.32
N GLU A 270 8.32 -19.91 0.10
CA GLU A 270 9.63 -19.70 -0.48
C GLU A 270 10.56 -20.88 -0.16
N THR A 271 11.29 -21.38 -1.16
CA THR A 271 12.27 -22.47 -1.00
C THR A 271 13.65 -22.13 -1.57
N GLY A 272 13.77 -20.98 -2.24
CA GLY A 272 15.01 -20.49 -2.83
C GLY A 272 15.84 -19.60 -1.89
N GLN A 273 16.89 -19.00 -2.45
CA GLN A 273 17.78 -18.09 -1.72
C GLN A 273 17.09 -16.77 -1.37
N ASP A 274 17.29 -16.27 -0.15
CA ASP A 274 16.66 -15.06 0.38
C ASP A 274 16.88 -13.81 -0.48
N TRP A 275 18.00 -13.69 -1.19
CA TRP A 275 18.21 -12.54 -2.07
C TRP A 275 17.25 -12.53 -3.28
N LEU A 276 16.75 -13.69 -3.68
CA LEU A 276 15.78 -13.82 -4.78
C LEU A 276 14.34 -13.79 -4.26
N THR A 277 14.08 -14.53 -3.17
CA THR A 277 12.74 -14.75 -2.60
C THR A 277 12.34 -13.71 -1.56
N GLY A 278 13.29 -13.01 -0.97
CA GLY A 278 13.07 -12.06 0.13
C GLY A 278 13.03 -12.67 1.53
N GLY A 279 13.14 -14.00 1.65
CA GLY A 279 13.22 -14.72 2.93
C GLY A 279 12.06 -14.36 3.87
N ALA A 280 12.37 -14.16 5.15
CA ALA A 280 11.39 -13.82 6.19
C ALA A 280 10.75 -12.41 6.07
N PHE A 281 11.01 -11.66 5.00
CA PHE A 281 10.26 -10.45 4.66
C PHE A 281 9.10 -10.75 3.69
N GLY A 282 9.15 -11.89 3.00
CA GLY A 282 8.32 -12.23 1.84
C GLY A 282 8.91 -11.75 0.51
N PRO A 283 8.23 -12.02 -0.63
CA PRO A 283 8.71 -11.70 -2.00
C PRO A 283 9.18 -10.25 -2.20
N GLU A 284 8.63 -9.31 -1.43
CA GLU A 284 9.01 -7.89 -1.43
C GLU A 284 10.47 -7.67 -1.05
N GLY A 285 11.08 -8.58 -0.32
CA GLY A 285 12.50 -8.55 0.04
C GLY A 285 13.45 -9.04 -1.05
N GLY A 286 12.94 -9.52 -2.19
CA GLY A 286 13.71 -10.27 -3.18
C GLY A 286 13.88 -9.58 -4.55
N LEU A 287 14.86 -10.05 -5.33
CA LEU A 287 15.14 -9.51 -6.67
C LEU A 287 14.00 -9.72 -7.69
N ALA A 288 13.11 -10.70 -7.46
CA ALA A 288 11.94 -10.88 -8.32
C ALA A 288 11.03 -9.63 -8.31
N VAL A 289 10.73 -9.10 -7.11
CA VAL A 289 9.97 -7.86 -6.98
C VAL A 289 10.76 -6.65 -7.48
N THR A 290 12.08 -6.60 -7.26
CA THR A 290 12.93 -5.54 -7.82
C THR A 290 12.75 -5.41 -9.34
N ALA A 291 12.80 -6.54 -10.06
CA ALA A 291 12.64 -6.56 -11.51
C ALA A 291 11.25 -6.04 -11.94
N VAL A 292 10.18 -6.50 -11.28
CA VAL A 292 8.80 -6.07 -11.57
C VAL A 292 8.61 -4.57 -11.34
N LEU A 293 9.15 -4.03 -10.23
CA LEU A 293 9.07 -2.60 -9.92
C LEU A 293 9.83 -1.76 -10.94
N VAL A 294 11.05 -2.16 -11.31
CA VAL A 294 11.84 -1.44 -12.33
C VAL A 294 11.13 -1.44 -13.67
N ILE A 295 10.60 -2.58 -14.13
CA ILE A 295 9.84 -2.67 -15.39
C ILE A 295 8.58 -1.80 -15.31
N GLY A 296 7.84 -1.85 -14.20
CA GLY A 296 6.66 -1.01 -13.98
C GLY A 296 6.97 0.48 -14.04
N MET A 297 8.09 0.92 -13.45
CA MET A 297 8.54 2.31 -13.52
C MET A 297 8.92 2.71 -14.95
N LEU A 298 9.70 1.89 -15.66
CA LEU A 298 10.06 2.14 -17.06
C LEU A 298 8.78 2.28 -17.92
N PHE A 299 7.80 1.42 -17.68
CA PHE A 299 6.53 1.48 -18.38
C PHE A 299 5.79 2.80 -18.11
N ILE A 300 5.69 3.26 -16.85
CA ILE A 300 5.07 4.57 -16.52
C ILE A 300 5.81 5.73 -17.20
N LEU A 301 7.15 5.68 -17.22
CA LEU A 301 8.00 6.72 -17.78
C LEU A 301 7.90 6.83 -19.30
N PHE A 302 7.78 5.69 -20.00
CA PHE A 302 7.81 5.63 -21.47
C PHE A 302 6.45 5.40 -22.12
N TRP A 303 5.39 5.10 -21.36
CA TRP A 303 4.04 5.06 -21.90
C TRP A 303 3.67 6.43 -22.47
N LYS A 304 3.37 6.51 -23.76
CA LYS A 304 2.89 7.74 -24.41
C LYS A 304 1.37 7.88 -24.22
N ASN A 305 0.92 8.91 -23.52
CA ASN A 305 -0.52 9.22 -23.54
C ASN A 305 -0.87 9.68 -24.96
N ASN A 306 -1.91 9.12 -25.57
CA ASN A 306 -2.51 9.68 -26.77
C ASN A 306 -3.29 10.95 -26.37
N GLU A 307 -2.59 12.05 -26.09
CA GLU A 307 -3.17 13.37 -25.84
C GLU A 307 -3.58 14.06 -27.16
N SER A 308 -4.13 13.31 -28.11
CA SER A 308 -4.61 13.84 -29.40
C SER A 308 -6.14 13.88 -29.51
N GLY A 309 -6.87 13.79 -28.39
CA GLY A 309 -8.33 13.75 -28.36
C GLY A 309 -9.04 14.96 -27.73
N ASP A 310 -8.39 15.67 -26.79
CA ASP A 310 -9.06 16.68 -25.95
C ASP A 310 -8.87 18.13 -26.41
N GLU A 311 -8.02 18.40 -27.43
CA GLU A 311 -7.88 19.76 -27.98
C GLU A 311 -9.00 20.14 -28.98
N ILE A 312 -9.77 19.18 -29.51
CA ILE A 312 -10.78 19.48 -30.57
C ILE A 312 -12.13 19.94 -29.99
N SER A 313 -12.42 19.72 -28.69
CA SER A 313 -13.69 20.11 -28.09
C SER A 313 -13.74 21.53 -27.52
N HIS A 314 -12.60 22.23 -27.42
CA HIS A 314 -12.56 23.59 -26.86
C HIS A 314 -12.59 24.71 -27.90
N GLU A 315 -12.57 24.40 -29.21
CA GLU A 315 -12.75 25.39 -30.29
C GLU A 315 -14.18 25.45 -30.84
N ARG A 316 -15.14 24.72 -30.28
CA ARG A 316 -16.55 24.79 -30.69
C ARG A 316 -17.52 24.87 -29.51
N THR A 317 -17.49 25.98 -28.78
CA THR A 317 -18.66 26.53 -28.05
C THR A 317 -18.48 28.02 -27.86
#